data_AF-A0A6V7L1R0-F1
#
_entry.id   AF-A0A6V7L1R0-F1
#
_cell.length_a   1.000
_cell.length_b   1.000
_cell.length_c   1.000
_cell.angle_alpha   90.00
_cell.angle_beta   90.00
_cell.angle_gamma   90.00
#
_symmetry.space_group_name_H-M   'P 1'
#
loop_
_entity.id
_entity.type
_entity.pdbx_description
1 polymer ?
#
loop_
_entity_poly.entity_id
_entity_poly.type
_entity_poly.pdbx_seq_one_letter_code
_entity_poly.pdbx_strand_id
1 'polypeptide(L)' 'QISGTWSDESRRPYLSGGPLTSDYVFEQFHFHWGNNDSVGSEHTLRGQ' A
#
# COMPACT_ATOMS: atom_id res chain seq x y z
N GLN A 1 10.71 3.67 -1.16
CA GLN A 1 9.64 3.96 -0.17
C GLN A 1 9.04 5.30 -0.54
N ILE A 2 7.71 5.42 -0.52
CA ILE A 2 6.98 6.63 -0.85
C ILE A 2 6.08 6.96 0.34
N SER A 3 6.19 8.17 0.86
CA SER A 3 5.39 8.70 1.97
C SER A 3 4.98 10.14 1.67
N GLY A 4 4.00 10.66 2.42
CA GLY A 4 3.50 12.02 2.26
C GLY A 4 3.73 12.84 3.53
N THR A 5 4.08 14.12 3.37
CA THR A 5 4.03 15.13 4.42
C THR A 5 2.78 15.98 4.25
N TRP A 6 1.96 16.09 5.28
CA TRP A 6 0.65 16.74 5.22
C TRP A 6 0.67 18.02 6.06
N SER A 7 0.31 19.16 5.48
CA SER A 7 0.23 20.44 6.20
C SER A 7 -1.03 20.56 7.08
N ASP A 8 -2.04 19.74 6.81
CA ASP A 8 -3.29 19.66 7.55
C ASP A 8 -3.53 18.19 7.94
N GLU A 9 -3.41 17.90 9.23
CA GLU A 9 -3.60 16.56 9.79
C GLU A 9 -5.01 16.00 9.54
N SER A 10 -6.01 16.88 9.39
CA SER A 10 -7.39 16.46 9.09
C SER A 10 -7.59 15.98 7.65
N ARG A 11 -6.60 16.23 6.76
CA ARG A 11 -6.63 15.88 5.34
C ARG A 11 -5.69 14.73 4.97
N ARG A 12 -5.18 13.99 5.95
CA ARG A 12 -4.39 12.79 5.67
C ARG A 12 -5.24 11.76 4.92
N PRO A 13 -4.75 11.17 3.82
CA PRO A 13 -5.45 10.07 3.16
C PRO A 13 -5.64 8.92 4.14
N TYR A 14 -6.77 8.23 4.04
CA TYR A 14 -7.08 7.07 4.86
C TYR A 14 -7.78 6.00 4.02
N LEU A 15 -7.69 4.75 4.47
CA LEU A 15 -8.45 3.62 3.96
C LEU A 15 -9.67 3.38 4.85
N SER A 16 -10.81 3.09 4.22
CA SER A 16 -12.07 2.77 4.90
C SER A 16 -12.91 1.77 4.09
N GLY A 17 -13.91 1.16 4.72
CA GLY A 17 -14.85 0.21 4.10
C GLY A 17 -14.34 -1.24 4.00
N GLY A 18 -15.04 -2.07 3.23
CA GLY A 18 -14.71 -3.50 3.07
C GLY A 18 -14.77 -4.26 4.41
N PRO A 19 -13.81 -5.17 4.68
CA PRO A 19 -13.73 -5.89 5.96
C PRO A 19 -13.04 -5.09 7.10
N LEU A 20 -12.70 -3.81 6.88
CA LEU A 20 -12.03 -2.99 7.89
C LEU A 20 -12.99 -2.58 9.01
N THR A 21 -12.51 -2.59 10.26
CA THR A 21 -13.33 -2.23 11.44
C THR A 21 -13.28 -0.74 11.78
N SER A 22 -12.40 0.03 11.13
CA SER A 22 -12.16 1.45 11.37
C SER A 22 -11.51 2.09 10.14
N ASP A 23 -11.37 3.41 10.17
CA ASP A 23 -10.53 4.15 9.25
C ASP A 23 -9.05 4.05 9.64
N TYR A 24 -8.18 3.87 8.64
CA TYR A 24 -6.73 3.72 8.82
C TYR A 24 -5.98 4.78 8.02
N VAL A 25 -5.19 5.60 8.68
CA VAL A 25 -4.46 6.69 8.02
C VAL A 25 -3.27 6.15 7.23
N PHE A 26 -3.14 6.58 5.98
CA PHE A 26 -2.01 6.24 5.12
C PHE A 26 -0.70 6.82 5.67
N GLU A 27 0.33 5.96 5.73
CA GLU A 27 1.66 6.32 6.22
C GLU A 27 2.68 6.30 5.06
N GLN A 28 2.82 5.16 4.41
CA GLN A 28 3.76 4.94 3.31
C GLN A 28 3.35 3.74 2.46
N PHE A 29 3.99 3.61 1.30
CA PHE A 29 4.08 2.34 0.59
C PHE A 29 5.46 2.12 0.00
N HIS A 30 5.71 0.90 -0.45
CA HIS A 30 6.92 0.52 -1.15
C HIS A 30 6.61 -0.61 -2.14
N PHE A 31 7.50 -0.80 -3.12
CA PHE A 31 7.38 -1.85 -4.11
C PHE A 31 8.35 -2.98 -3.79
N HIS A 32 7.96 -4.20 -4.14
CA HIS A 32 8.86 -5.35 -4.27
C HIS A 32 8.97 -5.65 -5.77
N TRP A 33 10.14 -6.06 -6.23
CA TRP A 33 10.39 -6.40 -7.63
C TRP A 33 11.47 -7.48 -7.75
N GLY A 34 11.45 -8.21 -8.86
CA GLY A 34 12.39 -9.29 -9.15
C GLY A 34 13.50 -8.85 -10.08
N ASN A 35 14.33 -9.81 -10.49
CA ASN A 35 15.46 -9.56 -11.38
C ASN A 35 15.05 -9.40 -12.86
N ASN A 36 13.81 -9.74 -13.22
CA ASN A 36 13.26 -9.62 -14.56
C ASN A 36 11.72 -9.59 -14.49
N ASP A 37 11.09 -9.40 -15.65
CA ASP A 37 9.65 -9.17 -15.77
C ASP A 37 8.76 -10.39 -15.46
N SER A 38 9.32 -11.60 -15.29
CA SER A 38 8.56 -12.80 -14.95
C SER A 38 8.51 -13.10 -13.45
N VAL A 39 9.21 -12.32 -12.60
CA VAL A 39 9.25 -12.52 -11.15
C VAL A 39 9.23 -11.19 -10.39
N GLY A 40 8.82 -11.22 -9.11
CA GLY A 40 8.97 -10.06 -8.22
C GLY A 40 7.77 -9.74 -7.32
N SER A 41 6.62 -10.35 -7.57
CA SER A 41 5.50 -10.28 -6.64
C SER A 41 5.78 -11.08 -5.37
N GLU A 42 5.21 -10.64 -4.25
CA GLU A 42 5.22 -11.40 -3.00
C GLU A 42 4.13 -12.48 -2.98
N HIS A 43 2.94 -12.13 -3.49
CA HIS A 43 1.79 -13.03 -3.59
C HIS A 43 1.59 -13.47 -5.05
N THR A 44 1.15 -14.71 -5.24
CA THR A 44 0.87 -15.32 -6.55
C THR A 44 -0.57 -15.81 -6.63
N LEU A 45 -1.19 -15.75 -7.81
CA LEU A 45 -2.48 -16.36 -8.08
C LEU A 45 -2.26 -17.70 -8.80
N ARG A 46 -2.58 -18.81 -8.13
CA ARG A 46 -2.39 -20.18 -8.67
C ARG A 46 -0.92 -20.48 -9.06
N GLY A 47 0.03 -19.87 -8.36
CA GLY A 47 1.47 -20.08 -8.58
C GLY A 47 2.08 -19.27 -9.72
N GLN A 48 1.36 -18.29 -10.26
CA GLN A 48 1.91 -17.21 -11.09
C GLN A 48 1.82 -15.86 -10.39
#